data_AF-A0A366KZS0-F1
#
_entry.id   AF-A0A366KZS0-F1
#
_cell.length_a   1.000
_cell.length_b   1.000
_cell.length_c   1.000
_cell.angle_alpha   90.00
_cell.angle_beta   90.00
_cell.angle_gamma   90.00
#
_symmetry.space_group_name_H-M   'P 1'
#
loop_
_entity.id
_entity.type
_entity.pdbx_description
1 polymer ?
#
loop_
_entity_poly.entity_id
_entity_poly.type
_entity_poly.pdbx_seq_one_letter_code
_entity_poly.pdbx_strand_id
1 'polypeptide(L)' 'MVEILLLFMLPVILMPQIAAGILAKQTGRKFWFWFWVSFVIPFISLIILVSIEDKSKKPDQIDSGD' A
#
# COMPACT_ATOMS: atom_id res chain seq x y z
N MET A 1 -1.38 8.61 -27.82
CA MET A 1 -2.43 7.57 -27.63
C MET A 1 -2.45 7.06 -26.20
N VAL A 2 -1.28 6.79 -25.61
CA VAL A 2 -1.14 6.35 -24.22
C VAL A 2 -1.56 7.43 -23.21
N GLU A 3 -1.43 8.71 -23.55
CA GLU A 3 -1.84 9.82 -22.69
C GLU A 3 -3.37 9.84 -22.45
N ILE A 4 -4.16 9.47 -23.47
CA ILE A 4 -5.62 9.40 -23.36
C ILE A 4 -6.03 8.24 -22.44
N LEU A 5 -5.33 7.11 -22.55
CA LEU A 5 -5.52 5.96 -21.65
C LEU A 5 -5.22 6.34 -20.20
N LEU A 6 -4.12 7.05 -19.96
CA LEU A 6 -3.74 7.54 -18.63
C LEU A 6 -4.78 8.52 -18.07
N LEU A 7 -5.33 9.41 -18.90
CA LEU A 7 -6.39 10.34 -18.48
C LEU A 7 -7.65 9.60 -18.01
N PHE A 8 -8.02 8.52 -18.69
CA PHE A 8 -9.16 7.67 -18.30
C PHE A 8 -8.87 6.79 -17.07
N MET A 9 -7.63 6.35 -16.87
CA MET A 9 -7.24 5.59 -15.68
C MET A 9 -7.01 6.45 -14.44
N LEU A 10 -6.69 7.74 -14.61
CA LEU A 10 -6.47 8.69 -13.52
C LEU A 10 -7.59 8.68 -12.46
N PRO A 11 -8.88 8.81 -12.80
CA PRO A 11 -9.95 8.77 -11.81
C PRO A 11 -10.08 7.40 -11.14
N VAL A 12 -9.78 6.30 -11.82
CA VAL A 12 -9.84 4.94 -11.24
C VAL A 12 -8.75 4.77 -10.17
N ILE A 13 -7.56 5.29 -10.43
CA ILE A 13 -6.42 5.25 -9.48
C ILE A 13 -6.65 6.20 -8.30
N LEU A 14 -7.27 7.36 -8.53
CA LEU A 14 -7.55 8.35 -7.49
C LEU A 14 -8.82 8.06 -6.68
N MET A 15 -9.74 7.25 -7.20
CA MET A 15 -11.00 6.86 -6.55
C MET A 15 -10.78 6.30 -5.13
N PRO A 16 -9.86 5.34 -4.87
CA PRO A 16 -9.63 4.85 -3.50
C PRO A 16 -9.12 5.94 -2.54
N GLN A 17 -8.27 6.87 -3.00
CA GLN A 17 -7.77 7.98 -2.18
C GLN A 17 -8.88 8.96 -1.81
N ILE A 18 -9.73 9.31 -2.79
CA ILE A 18 -10.88 10.20 -2.56
C ILE A 18 -11.91 9.49 -1.67
N ALA A 19 -12.17 8.20 -1.91
CA ALA A 19 -13.08 7.39 -1.11
C ALA A 19 -12.62 7.30 0.35
N ALA A 20 -11.32 7.09 0.61
CA ALA A 20 -10.78 7.10 1.97
C ALA A 20 -11.05 8.43 2.70
N GLY A 21 -10.89 9.56 2.00
CA GLY A 21 -11.22 10.87 2.55
C GLY A 21 -12.72 11.06 2.81
N ILE A 22 -13.59 10.67 1.86
CA ILE A 22 -15.05 10.77 1.99
C ILE A 22 -15.54 9.89 3.15
N LEU A 23 -15.07 8.65 3.23
CA LEU A 23 -15.44 7.71 4.30
C LEU A 23 -15.02 8.26 5.67
N ALA A 24 -13.84 8.85 5.78
CA ALA A 24 -13.39 9.49 7.01
C ALA A 24 -14.30 10.67 7.43
N LYS A 25 -14.73 11.49 6.45
CA LYS A 25 -15.69 12.57 6.70
C LYS A 25 -17.03 12.01 7.20
N GLN A 26 -17.51 10.91 6.64
CA GLN A 26 -18.74 10.24 7.07
C GLN A 26 -18.64 9.64 8.48
N THR A 27 -17.46 9.20 8.91
CA THR A 27 -17.20 8.69 10.27
C THR A 27 -16.94 9.80 11.30
N GLY A 28 -17.12 11.08 10.96
CA GLY A 28 -16.86 12.21 11.86
C GLY A 28 -15.37 12.49 12.09
N ARG A 29 -14.49 11.88 11.29
CA ARG A 29 -13.03 12.07 11.35
C ARG A 29 -12.61 13.18 10.38
N LYS A 30 -11.44 13.78 10.62
CA LYS A 30 -10.90 14.86 9.77
C LYS A 30 -10.51 14.29 8.40
N PHE A 31 -11.18 14.73 7.32
CA PHE A 31 -10.89 14.38 5.92
C PHE A 31 -9.39 14.45 5.62
N TRP A 32 -8.77 15.60 5.92
CA TRP A 32 -7.37 15.85 5.64
C TRP A 32 -6.44 14.89 6.40
N PHE A 33 -6.72 14.61 7.67
CA PHE A 33 -5.91 13.67 8.45
C PHE A 33 -5.93 12.28 7.83
N TRP A 34 -7.11 11.77 7.47
CA TRP A 34 -7.25 10.44 6.87
C TRP A 34 -6.74 10.35 5.44
N PHE A 35 -6.82 11.44 4.67
CA PHE A 35 -6.20 11.53 3.35
C PHE A 35 -4.66 11.40 3.43
N TRP A 36 -4.04 12.14 4.36
CA TRP A 36 -2.60 12.03 4.61
C TRP A 36 -2.21 10.65 5.12
N VAL A 37 -3.00 10.05 6.02
CA VAL A 37 -2.75 8.67 6.51
C VAL A 37 -2.81 7.67 5.35
N SER A 38 -3.80 7.77 4.47
CA SER A 38 -3.91 6.92 3.27
C SER A 38 -2.69 7.06 2.35
N PHE A 39 -2.11 8.25 2.26
CA PHE A 39 -0.87 8.48 1.53
C PHE A 39 0.36 7.92 2.24
N VAL A 40 0.43 8.01 3.57
CA VAL A 40 1.57 7.56 4.39
C VAL A 40 1.65 6.03 4.48
N ILE A 41 0.52 5.32 4.50
CA ILE A 41 0.48 3.85 4.58
C ILE A 41 1.34 3.16 3.50
N PRO A 42 1.25 3.51 2.20
CA PRO A 42 2.13 2.99 1.16
C PRO A 42 3.62 3.12 1.48
N PHE A 43 4.06 4.28 1.99
CA PHE A 43 5.45 4.51 2.34
C PHE A 43 5.88 3.68 3.55
N ILE A 44 5.04 3.62 4.60
CA ILE A 44 5.32 2.81 5.78
C ILE A 44 5.35 1.32 5.44
N SER A 45 4.43 0.85 4.58
CA SER A 45 4.40 -0.51 4.06
C SER A 45 5.71 -0.84 3.32
N LEU A 46 6.21 0.08 2.49
CA LEU A 46 7.47 -0.08 1.77
C LEU A 46 8.67 -0.15 2.72
N ILE A 47 8.71 0.72 3.75
CA ILE A 47 9.76 0.70 4.77
C ILE A 47 9.76 -0.64 5.51
N ILE A 48 8.59 -1.12 5.94
CA ILE A 48 8.47 -2.41 6.65
C ILE A 48 8.89 -3.55 5.73
N LEU A 49 8.47 -3.55 4.46
CA LEU A 49 8.82 -4.59 3.49
C LEU A 49 10.33 -4.68 3.27
N VAL A 50 11.01 -3.53 3.13
CA VAL A 50 12.47 -3.48 3.00
C VAL A 50 13.18 -3.83 4.31
N SER A 51 12.58 -3.48 5.45
CA SER A 51 13.15 -3.75 6.78
C SER A 51 12.89 -5.18 7.27
N ILE A 52 11.92 -5.90 6.68
CA ILE A 52 11.80 -7.34 6.82
C ILE A 52 13.03 -7.93 6.12
N GLU A 53 14.08 -8.14 6.90
CA GLU A 53 15.18 -9.01 6.52
C GLU A 53 14.60 -10.38 6.22
N ASP A 54 14.95 -10.92 5.05
CA ASP A 54 14.39 -12.12 4.45
C ASP A 54 14.46 -13.29 5.44
N LYS A 55 13.39 -13.49 6.23
CA LYS A 55 13.22 -14.67 7.07
C LYS A 55 12.83 -15.88 6.21
N SER A 56 13.24 -15.92 4.94
CA SER A 56 13.55 -17.17 4.25
C SER A 56 14.74 -17.84 4.94
N LYS A 57 14.58 -18.22 6.21
CA LYS A 57 15.27 -19.39 6.74
C LYS A 57 14.78 -20.54 5.89
N LYS A 58 15.61 -20.93 4.91
CA LYS A 58 15.56 -22.22 4.25
C LYS A 58 15.42 -23.29 5.35
N PRO A 59 14.25 -23.94 5.52
CA PRO A 59 14.18 -25.07 6.40
C PRO A 59 14.64 -26.25 5.57
N ASP A 60 15.95 -26.44 5.46
CA ASP A 60 16.59 -27.70 5.06
C ASP A 60 18.05 -27.68 5.52
N GLN A 61 18.24 -27.79 6.84
CA GLN A 61 19.22 -28.74 7.37
C GLN A 61 18.48 -30.09 7.33
N ILE A 62 19.06 -31.19 6.85
CA ILE A 62 19.94 -32.12 7.57
C ILE A 62 20.38 -33.10 6.47
N ASP A 63 21.64 -33.10 6.03
CA ASP A 63 22.64 -34.10 6.46
C ASP A 63 22.03 -35.42 6.95
N SER A 64 21.38 -36.18 6.06
CA SER A 64 21.30 -37.63 6.24
C SER A 64 22.59 -38.21 5.70
N GLY A 65 23.49 -38.55 6.63
CA GLY A 65 24.52 -39.54 6.36
C GLY A 65 23.89 -40.85 5.90
N ASP A 66 24.52 -41.44 4.89
CA ASP A 66 24.87 -42.87 4.77
C ASP A 66 25.91 -43.01 3.65
#